data_AF-A0A3B8LPB3-F1
#
_entry.id   AF-A0A3B8LPB3-F1
#
_cell.length_a   1.000
_cell.length_b   1.000
_cell.length_c   1.000
_cell.angle_alpha   90.00
_cell.angle_beta   90.00
_cell.angle_gamma   90.00
#
_symmetry.space_group_name_H-M   'P 1'
#
loop_
_entity.id
_entity.type
_entity.pdbx_description
1 polymer ?
#
loop_
_entity_poly.entity_id
_entity_poly.type
_entity_poly.pdbx_seq_one_letter_code
_entity_poly.pdbx_strand_id
1 'polypeptide(L)'
;MNVRSSEDSYQAKKAAKEAEKTKAWVKTVRFLEWLAQHYNRLEVYGIEHVPDKGHGGILCANHPALLDPGFIHIAVHTQKDRWMRWLGWSGLFKASNKFIKWIIHEVESIVPVDEHEGKALNKESVIESMDNIGRELAEGHLVGIFPEGKNHNYFDYKEPYRFRTGAIRMALKNDVPIIPVAVYGTHKVWPSFGEIKKPYFHMWLTIPGWFPAKVKVAFGAPFVLDPALKEDPDNYDLLRAETERLRDEIYALTETLY
;
A
#
# COMPACT_ATOMS: atom_id res chain seq x y z
N MET A 1 -15.22 21.45 -46.14
CA MET A 1 -15.73 20.74 -44.95
C MET A 1 -14.67 20.83 -43.86
N ASN A 2 -15.01 21.43 -42.72
CA ASN A 2 -14.08 21.90 -41.70
C ASN A 2 -13.76 20.78 -40.69
N VAL A 3 -12.95 19.79 -41.10
CA VAL A 3 -12.56 18.64 -40.25
C VAL A 3 -11.69 19.08 -39.07
N ARG A 4 -10.96 20.20 -39.21
CA ARG A 4 -10.10 20.75 -38.16
C ARG A 4 -10.89 21.30 -36.96
N SER A 5 -12.03 21.97 -37.21
CA SER A 5 -12.84 22.55 -36.12
C SER A 5 -13.58 21.52 -35.27
N SER A 6 -13.88 20.33 -35.80
CA SER A 6 -14.50 19.24 -35.04
C SER A 6 -13.51 18.51 -34.14
N GLU A 7 -12.27 18.33 -34.61
CA GLU A 7 -11.18 17.71 -33.85
C GLU A 7 -10.78 18.60 -32.66
N ASP A 8 -10.60 19.91 -32.90
CA ASP A 8 -10.25 20.88 -31.86
C ASP A 8 -11.34 20.99 -30.78
N SER A 9 -12.63 20.93 -31.19
CA SER A 9 -13.77 20.91 -30.27
C SER A 9 -13.83 19.62 -29.43
N TYR A 10 -13.47 18.47 -30.01
CA TYR A 10 -13.41 17.20 -29.30
C TYR A 10 -12.28 17.17 -28.27
N GLN A 11 -11.07 17.59 -28.66
CA GLN A 11 -9.93 17.64 -27.74
C GLN A 11 -10.16 18.64 -26.60
N ALA A 12 -10.77 19.79 -26.86
CA ALA A 12 -11.14 20.75 -25.82
C ALA A 12 -12.16 20.18 -24.82
N LYS A 13 -13.18 19.45 -25.30
CA LYS A 13 -14.15 18.76 -24.43
C LYS A 13 -13.50 17.63 -23.62
N LYS A 14 -12.57 16.89 -24.21
CA LYS A 14 -11.80 15.84 -23.52
C LYS A 14 -10.94 16.43 -22.40
N ALA A 15 -10.16 17.47 -22.68
CA ALA A 15 -9.34 18.17 -21.70
C ALA A 15 -10.17 18.79 -20.57
N ALA A 16 -11.32 19.39 -20.89
CA ALA A 16 -12.22 19.94 -19.87
C ALA A 16 -12.76 18.84 -18.94
N LYS A 17 -13.14 17.68 -19.50
CA LYS A 17 -13.60 16.52 -18.73
C LYS A 17 -12.49 15.93 -17.86
N GLU A 18 -11.26 15.87 -18.35
CA GLU A 18 -10.09 15.45 -17.57
C GLU A 18 -9.82 16.42 -16.44
N ALA A 19 -9.82 17.73 -16.69
CA ALA A 19 -9.64 18.75 -15.66
C ALA A 19 -10.75 18.74 -14.59
N GLU A 20 -12.00 18.49 -14.98
CA GLU A 20 -13.11 18.34 -14.03
C GLU A 20 -12.93 17.10 -13.15
N LYS A 21 -12.52 15.97 -13.74
CA LYS A 21 -12.16 14.76 -12.99
C LYS A 21 -11.02 15.01 -12.01
N THR A 22 -9.94 15.68 -12.44
CA THR A 22 -8.83 16.05 -11.54
C THR A 22 -9.30 16.90 -10.38
N LYS A 23 -10.19 17.88 -10.62
CA LYS A 23 -10.76 18.72 -9.54
C LYS A 23 -11.64 17.91 -8.59
N ALA A 24 -12.47 17.00 -9.10
CA ALA A 24 -13.29 16.12 -8.29
C ALA A 24 -12.42 15.19 -7.43
N TRP A 25 -11.37 14.62 -8.03
CA TRP A 25 -10.39 13.78 -7.35
C TRP A 25 -9.70 14.50 -6.21
N VAL A 26 -9.16 15.70 -6.45
CA VAL A 26 -8.52 16.51 -5.40
C VAL A 26 -9.49 16.80 -4.25
N LYS A 27 -10.76 17.10 -4.54
CA LYS A 27 -11.78 17.27 -3.49
C LYS A 27 -12.02 15.99 -2.69
N THR A 28 -12.10 14.84 -3.36
CA THR A 28 -12.24 13.53 -2.70
C THR A 28 -11.06 13.25 -1.78
N VAL A 29 -9.83 13.42 -2.26
CA VAL A 29 -8.61 13.19 -1.47
C VAL A 29 -8.63 14.08 -0.22
N ARG A 30 -8.88 15.39 -0.38
CA ARG A 30 -8.95 16.32 0.76
C ARG A 30 -10.05 15.96 1.76
N PHE A 31 -11.18 15.44 1.28
CA PHE A 31 -12.24 14.95 2.16
C PHE A 31 -11.79 13.70 2.94
N LEU A 32 -11.11 12.75 2.29
CA LEU A 32 -10.58 11.55 2.95
C LEU A 32 -9.47 11.89 3.95
N GLU A 33 -8.60 12.85 3.64
CA GLU A 33 -7.61 13.38 4.57
C GLU A 33 -8.29 14.01 5.79
N TRP A 34 -9.28 14.87 5.56
CA TRP A 34 -10.05 15.48 6.64
C TRP A 34 -10.74 14.42 7.51
N LEU A 35 -11.35 13.42 6.88
CA LEU A 35 -12.01 12.30 7.56
C LEU A 35 -11.00 11.52 8.40
N ALA A 36 -9.84 11.17 7.84
CA ALA A 36 -8.78 10.49 8.56
C ALA A 36 -8.28 11.29 9.76
N GLN A 37 -8.01 12.59 9.57
CA GLN A 37 -7.45 13.47 10.61
C GLN A 37 -8.45 13.82 11.71
N HIS A 38 -9.72 14.06 11.38
CA HIS A 38 -10.71 14.61 12.32
C HIS A 38 -11.69 13.55 12.82
N TYR A 39 -12.23 12.72 11.91
CA TYR A 39 -13.20 11.69 12.27
C TYR A 39 -12.50 10.45 12.86
N ASN A 40 -11.43 10.00 12.20
CA ASN A 40 -10.60 8.88 12.67
C ASN A 40 -9.42 9.30 13.53
N ARG A 41 -9.21 10.61 13.77
CA ARG A 41 -8.17 11.13 14.68
C ARG A 41 -6.81 10.47 14.40
N LEU A 42 -6.39 10.48 13.13
CA LEU A 42 -5.14 9.88 12.69
C LEU A 42 -3.95 10.48 13.44
N GLU A 43 -3.23 9.64 14.17
CA GLU A 43 -1.98 9.96 14.86
C GLU A 43 -0.80 9.39 14.06
N VAL A 44 0.21 10.22 13.78
CA VAL A 44 1.37 9.85 12.94
C VAL A 44 2.66 10.03 13.74
N TYR A 45 3.53 9.02 13.71
CA TYR A 45 4.79 9.00 14.46
C TYR A 45 5.96 8.61 13.55
N GLY A 46 7.15 9.19 13.76
CA GLY A 46 8.39 8.74 13.09
C GLY A 46 8.48 9.11 11.61
N ILE A 47 7.62 10.02 11.12
CA ILE A 47 7.56 10.40 9.69
C ILE A 47 8.90 10.94 9.16
N GLU A 48 9.76 11.47 10.03
CA GLU A 48 11.11 11.89 9.72
C GLU A 48 11.98 10.78 9.13
N HIS A 49 11.70 9.51 9.44
CA HIS A 49 12.41 8.35 8.87
C HIS A 49 12.03 8.08 7.41
N VAL A 50 10.88 8.58 6.94
CA VAL A 50 10.48 8.44 5.54
C VAL A 50 11.35 9.35 4.69
N PRO A 51 11.98 8.84 3.60
CA PRO A 51 12.81 9.66 2.72
C PRO A 51 12.06 10.90 2.22
N ASP A 52 12.79 11.93 1.81
CA ASP A 52 12.20 13.12 1.19
C ASP A 52 11.92 12.91 -0.30
N LYS A 53 11.16 13.82 -0.92
CA LYS A 53 10.85 13.79 -2.36
C LYS A 53 12.11 13.61 -3.21
N GLY A 54 12.01 12.80 -4.25
CA GLY A 54 13.12 12.45 -5.13
C GLY A 54 13.98 11.28 -4.66
N HIS A 55 13.76 10.74 -3.46
CA HIS A 55 14.44 9.54 -2.97
C HIS A 55 13.46 8.39 -2.82
N GLY A 56 13.76 7.27 -3.47
CA GLY A 56 12.98 6.04 -3.41
C GLY A 56 13.05 5.39 -2.03
N GLY A 57 12.04 4.59 -1.69
CA GLY A 57 12.01 3.88 -0.41
C GLY A 57 10.86 2.89 -0.34
N ILE A 58 11.08 1.81 0.41
CA ILE A 58 10.10 0.74 0.57
C ILE A 58 9.48 0.87 1.97
N LEU A 59 8.17 1.10 2.04
CA LEU A 59 7.43 1.12 3.29
C LEU A 59 6.84 -0.26 3.55
N CYS A 60 7.42 -0.97 4.50
CA CYS A 60 7.04 -2.35 4.81
C CYS A 60 6.11 -2.36 6.02
N ALA A 61 4.84 -2.69 5.82
CA ALA A 61 3.79 -2.53 6.83
C ALA A 61 3.14 -3.85 7.26
N ASN A 62 2.71 -3.94 8.52
CA ASN A 62 1.73 -4.96 8.94
C ASN A 62 0.36 -4.69 8.27
N HIS A 63 -0.50 -5.72 8.16
CA HIS A 63 -1.76 -5.60 7.41
C HIS A 63 -3.04 -5.97 8.23
N PRO A 64 -3.36 -5.26 9.32
CA PRO A 64 -4.51 -5.55 10.17
C PRO A 64 -5.88 -5.44 9.48
N ALA A 65 -6.04 -4.65 8.40
CA ALA A 65 -7.32 -4.44 7.73
C ALA A 65 -7.22 -3.97 6.27
N LEU A 66 -8.34 -4.03 5.54
CA LEU A 66 -8.41 -3.59 4.15
C LEU A 66 -8.03 -2.11 3.92
N LEU A 67 -8.27 -1.24 4.90
CA LEU A 67 -8.07 0.21 4.77
C LEU A 67 -6.64 0.68 5.08
N ASP A 68 -5.74 -0.22 5.49
CA ASP A 68 -4.35 0.12 5.85
C ASP A 68 -3.61 0.93 4.78
N PRO A 69 -3.66 0.57 3.47
CA PRO A 69 -2.94 1.31 2.46
C PRO A 69 -3.38 2.78 2.38
N GLY A 70 -4.67 3.04 2.57
CA GLY A 70 -5.24 4.39 2.51
C GLY A 70 -4.78 5.26 3.67
N PHE A 71 -4.80 4.74 4.90
CA PHE A 71 -4.35 5.49 6.07
C PHE A 71 -2.85 5.77 6.06
N ILE A 72 -2.03 4.81 5.64
CA ILE A 72 -0.59 5.02 5.51
C ILE A 72 -0.30 6.05 4.41
N HIS A 73 -1.00 5.97 3.27
CA HIS A 73 -0.87 6.95 2.19
C HIS A 73 -1.25 8.37 2.67
N ILE A 74 -2.37 8.52 3.37
CA ILE A 74 -2.80 9.82 3.93
C ILE A 74 -1.77 10.34 4.94
N ALA A 75 -1.21 9.48 5.80
CA ALA A 75 -0.16 9.88 6.74
C ALA A 75 1.05 10.46 6.01
N VAL A 76 1.54 9.78 4.96
CA VAL A 76 2.68 10.26 4.16
C VAL A 76 2.35 11.51 3.36
N HIS A 77 1.19 11.55 2.70
CA HIS A 77 0.79 12.69 1.88
C HIS A 77 0.58 13.95 2.73
N THR A 78 -0.11 13.85 3.86
CA THR A 78 -0.40 15.02 4.70
C THR A 78 0.82 15.55 5.45
N GLN A 79 1.84 14.72 5.71
CA GLN A 79 3.02 15.12 6.48
C GLN A 79 4.26 15.43 5.62
N LYS A 80 4.39 14.79 4.45
CA LYS A 80 5.56 14.92 3.55
C LYS A 80 5.19 15.41 2.14
N ASP A 81 3.89 15.61 1.85
CA ASP A 81 3.39 15.99 0.52
C ASP A 81 3.75 14.96 -0.57
N ARG A 82 3.91 13.69 -0.19
CA ARG A 82 4.35 12.60 -1.09
C ARG A 82 3.22 11.64 -1.40
N TRP A 83 3.15 11.24 -2.67
CA TRP A 83 2.33 10.11 -3.11
C TRP A 83 3.14 8.82 -2.98
N MET A 84 2.45 7.76 -2.56
CA MET A 84 3.01 6.40 -2.49
C MET A 84 2.38 5.53 -3.56
N ARG A 85 3.16 4.61 -4.14
CA ARG A 85 2.69 3.42 -4.86
C ARG A 85 2.54 2.26 -3.88
N TRP A 86 1.67 1.33 -4.19
CA TRP A 86 1.35 0.14 -3.41
C TRP A 86 1.48 -1.07 -4.29
N LEU A 87 1.97 -2.16 -3.71
CA LEU A 87 1.83 -3.46 -4.32
C LEU A 87 0.46 -4.02 -4.00
N GLY A 88 -0.33 -4.27 -5.04
CA GLY A 88 -1.67 -4.80 -4.89
C GLY A 88 -1.88 -6.02 -5.77
N TRP A 89 -2.59 -7.00 -5.23
CA TRP A 89 -3.01 -8.18 -5.98
C TRP A 89 -3.81 -7.78 -7.23
N SER A 90 -3.43 -8.30 -8.40
CA SER A 90 -4.10 -8.03 -9.68
C SER A 90 -5.59 -8.40 -9.70
N GLY A 91 -6.02 -9.33 -8.84
CA GLY A 91 -7.45 -9.67 -8.67
C GLY A 91 -8.29 -8.55 -8.04
N LEU A 92 -7.67 -7.56 -7.37
CA LEU A 92 -8.37 -6.36 -6.91
C LEU A 92 -8.98 -5.58 -8.09
N PHE A 93 -8.34 -5.59 -9.26
CA PHE A 93 -8.88 -4.99 -10.49
C PHE A 93 -10.05 -5.79 -11.09
N LYS A 94 -10.18 -7.07 -10.71
CA LYS A 94 -11.30 -7.95 -11.09
C LYS A 94 -12.46 -7.88 -10.09
N ALA A 95 -12.30 -7.22 -8.93
CA ALA A 95 -13.34 -7.11 -7.92
C ALA A 95 -14.65 -6.53 -8.50
N SER A 96 -15.78 -7.18 -8.27
CA SER A 96 -17.08 -6.77 -8.81
C SER A 96 -17.63 -5.47 -8.20
N ASN A 97 -17.01 -4.96 -7.11
CA ASN A 97 -17.44 -3.75 -6.43
C ASN A 97 -16.91 -2.49 -7.13
N LYS A 98 -17.83 -1.75 -7.78
CA LYS A 98 -17.55 -0.51 -8.51
C LYS A 98 -16.85 0.58 -7.67
N PHE A 99 -17.10 0.63 -6.36
CA PHE A 99 -16.47 1.61 -5.46
C PHE A 99 -14.98 1.31 -5.25
N ILE A 100 -14.64 0.05 -5.04
CA ILE A 100 -13.25 -0.40 -4.89
C ILE A 100 -12.50 -0.19 -6.22
N LYS A 101 -13.10 -0.56 -7.36
CA LYS A 101 -12.50 -0.26 -8.67
C LYS A 101 -12.27 1.24 -8.88
N TRP A 102 -13.24 2.08 -8.51
CA TRP A 102 -13.10 3.53 -8.64
C TRP A 102 -11.93 4.08 -7.82
N ILE A 103 -11.80 3.68 -6.54
CA ILE A 103 -10.65 4.07 -5.71
C ILE A 103 -9.34 3.57 -6.33
N ILE A 104 -9.25 2.30 -6.70
CA ILE A 104 -8.02 1.72 -7.27
C ILE A 104 -7.60 2.43 -8.56
N HIS A 105 -8.54 2.73 -9.44
CA HIS A 105 -8.26 3.40 -10.72
C HIS A 105 -7.88 4.87 -10.55
N GLU A 106 -8.46 5.59 -9.57
CA GLU A 106 -8.18 7.01 -9.36
C GLU A 106 -6.90 7.26 -8.56
N VAL A 107 -6.44 6.30 -7.74
CA VAL A 107 -5.24 6.50 -6.92
C VAL A 107 -3.96 6.33 -7.78
N GLU A 108 -3.98 5.77 -9.00
CA GLU A 108 -2.80 5.44 -9.87
C GLU A 108 -1.65 4.70 -9.16
N SER A 109 -1.87 4.31 -7.93
CA SER A 109 -0.83 3.96 -6.98
C SER A 109 -0.85 2.49 -6.67
N ILE A 110 -1.44 1.65 -7.52
CA ILE A 110 -1.37 0.21 -7.34
C ILE A 110 -0.62 -0.37 -8.51
N VAL A 111 0.60 -0.81 -8.26
CA VAL A 111 1.34 -1.65 -9.21
C VAL A 111 0.74 -3.06 -9.08
N PRO A 112 0.03 -3.54 -10.11
CA PRO A 112 -0.62 -4.84 -10.05
C PRO A 112 0.46 -5.92 -9.97
N VAL A 113 0.31 -6.84 -9.02
CA VAL A 113 1.12 -8.05 -8.92
C VAL A 113 0.20 -9.25 -9.07
N ASP A 114 0.51 -10.16 -9.98
CA ASP A 114 -0.21 -11.42 -10.16
C ASP A 114 0.12 -12.42 -9.03
N GLU A 115 -0.15 -12.02 -7.79
CA GLU A 115 0.05 -12.81 -6.57
C GLU A 115 -1.22 -12.86 -5.73
N HIS A 116 -1.85 -14.04 -5.61
CA HIS A 116 -2.99 -14.22 -4.69
C HIS A 116 -2.51 -14.91 -3.42
N GLU A 117 -2.79 -14.32 -2.26
CA GLU A 117 -2.34 -14.82 -0.95
C GLU A 117 -0.81 -15.09 -0.94
N GLY A 118 -0.05 -14.31 -1.73
CA GLY A 118 1.38 -14.41 -2.00
C GLY A 118 1.84 -15.70 -2.70
N LYS A 119 0.97 -16.34 -3.48
CA LYS A 119 1.39 -17.31 -4.49
C LYS A 119 1.39 -16.62 -5.85
N ALA A 120 2.54 -16.67 -6.54
CA ALA A 120 2.63 -16.21 -7.92
C ALA A 120 1.63 -17.00 -8.78
N LEU A 121 0.66 -16.30 -9.36
CA LEU A 121 -0.29 -16.83 -10.33
C LEU A 121 0.41 -17.06 -11.67
N ASN A 122 1.37 -16.19 -12.00
CA ASN A 122 2.33 -16.36 -13.09
C ASN A 122 3.69 -15.75 -12.68
N LYS A 123 4.78 -16.51 -12.85
CA LYS A 123 6.14 -16.06 -12.49
C LYS A 123 6.62 -14.89 -13.37
N GLU A 124 6.25 -14.88 -14.64
CA GLU A 124 6.69 -13.87 -15.61
C GLU A 124 6.10 -12.49 -15.27
N SER A 125 4.82 -12.44 -14.93
CA SER A 125 4.17 -11.18 -14.56
C SER A 125 4.57 -10.68 -13.19
N VAL A 126 4.98 -11.56 -12.26
CA VAL A 126 5.63 -11.13 -11.01
C VAL A 126 6.97 -10.45 -11.31
N ILE A 127 7.79 -11.00 -12.22
CA ILE A 127 9.06 -10.39 -12.62
C ILE A 127 8.82 -9.01 -13.26
N GLU A 128 7.86 -8.91 -14.18
CA GLU A 128 7.49 -7.63 -14.80
C GLU A 128 7.02 -6.60 -13.77
N SER A 129 6.22 -7.04 -12.78
CA SER A 129 5.79 -6.20 -11.67
C SER A 129 6.98 -5.71 -10.86
N MET A 130 7.96 -6.58 -10.57
CA MET A 130 9.17 -6.20 -9.84
C MET A 130 10.04 -5.20 -10.61
N ASP A 131 10.12 -5.30 -11.93
CA ASP A 131 10.85 -4.35 -12.77
C ASP A 131 10.14 -2.99 -12.87
N ASN A 132 8.81 -2.98 -12.91
CA ASN A 132 8.02 -1.75 -12.83
C ASN A 132 8.24 -1.03 -11.50
N ILE A 133 8.28 -1.76 -10.39
CA ILE A 133 8.58 -1.17 -9.08
C ILE A 133 9.98 -0.59 -9.03
N GLY A 134 10.96 -1.29 -9.62
CA GLY A 134 12.33 -0.78 -9.68
C GLY A 134 12.41 0.58 -10.39
N ARG A 135 11.63 0.76 -11.46
CA ARG A 135 11.49 2.06 -12.14
C ARG A 135 10.89 3.12 -11.24
N GLU A 136 9.78 2.82 -10.55
CA GLU A 136 9.16 3.77 -9.61
C GLU A 136 10.12 4.17 -8.48
N LEU A 137 10.86 3.21 -7.91
CA LEU A 137 11.86 3.47 -6.88
C LEU A 137 13.01 4.34 -7.41
N ALA A 138 13.50 4.07 -8.62
CA ALA A 138 14.55 4.84 -9.28
C ALA A 138 14.12 6.28 -9.62
N GLU A 139 12.83 6.49 -9.93
CA GLU A 139 12.23 7.83 -10.12
C GLU A 139 12.00 8.58 -8.80
N GLY A 140 12.33 7.97 -7.66
CA GLY A 140 12.18 8.58 -6.36
C GLY A 140 10.78 8.47 -5.77
N HIS A 141 9.96 7.51 -6.21
CA HIS A 141 8.67 7.21 -5.61
C HIS A 141 8.81 6.29 -4.39
N LEU A 142 7.86 6.41 -3.47
CA LEU A 142 7.72 5.51 -2.32
C LEU A 142 6.87 4.31 -2.71
N VAL A 143 7.24 3.12 -2.27
CA VAL A 143 6.51 1.88 -2.55
C VAL A 143 6.12 1.18 -1.25
N GLY A 144 4.83 1.06 -1.00
CA GLY A 144 4.26 0.32 0.11
C GLY A 144 4.10 -1.16 -0.20
N ILE A 145 4.51 -2.00 0.75
CA ILE A 145 4.41 -3.46 0.67
C ILE A 145 3.89 -4.04 1.99
N PHE A 146 2.96 -4.99 1.88
CA PHE A 146 2.51 -5.83 3.00
C PHE A 146 3.15 -7.22 2.85
N PRO A 147 4.26 -7.51 3.55
CA PRO A 147 5.02 -8.75 3.37
C PRO A 147 4.26 -10.00 3.82
N GLU A 148 3.14 -9.85 4.54
CA GLU A 148 2.22 -10.91 4.94
C GLU A 148 1.49 -11.53 3.73
N GLY A 149 1.25 -10.75 2.68
CA GLY A 149 0.57 -11.18 1.45
C GLY A 149 -0.94 -11.45 1.60
N LYS A 150 -1.50 -11.24 2.79
CA LYS A 150 -2.94 -11.22 3.10
C LYS A 150 -3.18 -10.29 4.27
N ASN A 151 -4.35 -9.67 4.32
CA ASN A 151 -4.79 -8.91 5.49
C ASN A 151 -5.35 -9.82 6.58
N HIS A 152 -5.31 -9.31 7.80
CA HIS A 152 -5.95 -9.91 8.95
C HIS A 152 -7.46 -9.66 8.97
N ASN A 153 -8.15 -10.31 9.90
CA ASN A 153 -9.52 -10.03 10.29
C ASN A 153 -9.57 -9.50 11.74
N TYR A 154 -10.78 -9.19 12.19
CA TYR A 154 -11.04 -8.56 13.49
C TYR A 154 -10.61 -9.42 14.69
N PHE A 155 -10.45 -10.73 14.52
CA PHE A 155 -10.06 -11.63 15.60
C PHE A 155 -8.55 -11.85 15.69
N ASP A 156 -7.82 -11.76 14.58
CA ASP A 156 -6.39 -12.09 14.50
C ASP A 156 -5.49 -10.90 14.14
N TYR A 157 -6.00 -9.66 14.11
CA TYR A 157 -5.25 -8.43 13.75
C TYR A 157 -3.96 -8.15 14.54
N LYS A 158 -3.71 -8.87 15.65
CA LYS A 158 -2.47 -8.76 16.44
C LYS A 158 -1.49 -9.89 16.18
N GLU A 159 -1.92 -10.96 15.53
CA GLU A 159 -1.09 -12.15 15.36
C GLU A 159 0.03 -11.87 14.36
N PRO A 160 1.29 -12.25 14.64
CA PRO A 160 2.35 -12.08 13.66
C PRO A 160 2.26 -13.11 12.54
N TYR A 161 1.91 -12.66 11.33
CA TYR A 161 1.95 -13.49 10.14
C TYR A 161 3.37 -13.67 9.60
N ARG A 162 3.57 -14.74 8.81
CA ARG A 162 4.86 -15.02 8.17
C ARG A 162 5.12 -14.02 7.05
N PHE A 163 6.20 -13.25 7.18
CA PHE A 163 6.64 -12.31 6.16
C PHE A 163 7.35 -13.01 5.01
N ARG A 164 7.20 -12.46 3.81
CA ARG A 164 7.87 -12.90 2.58
C ARG A 164 9.14 -12.09 2.35
N THR A 165 10.12 -12.70 1.68
CA THR A 165 11.46 -12.11 1.43
C THR A 165 11.46 -11.04 0.32
N GLY A 166 10.31 -10.82 -0.36
CA GLY A 166 10.21 -9.92 -1.51
C GLY A 166 10.61 -8.48 -1.20
N ALA A 167 10.25 -7.95 -0.02
CA ALA A 167 10.60 -6.59 0.40
C ALA A 167 12.13 -6.40 0.46
N ILE A 168 12.85 -7.35 1.07
CA ILE A 168 14.30 -7.32 1.22
C ILE A 168 15.00 -7.47 -0.13
N ARG A 169 14.58 -8.45 -0.94
CA ARG A 169 15.12 -8.64 -2.29
C ARG A 169 14.97 -7.37 -3.14
N MET A 170 13.82 -6.71 -3.04
CA MET A 170 13.53 -5.49 -3.78
C MET A 170 14.36 -4.30 -3.30
N ALA A 171 14.59 -4.18 -1.99
CA ALA A 171 15.46 -3.16 -1.43
C ALA A 171 16.91 -3.32 -1.89
N LEU A 172 17.44 -4.55 -1.81
CA LEU A 172 18.79 -4.88 -2.26
C LEU A 172 18.98 -4.61 -3.75
N LYS A 173 18.03 -5.04 -4.59
CA LYS A 173 18.12 -4.86 -6.05
C LYS A 173 18.13 -3.39 -6.47
N ASN A 174 17.44 -2.51 -5.74
CA ASN A 174 17.27 -1.11 -6.11
C ASN A 174 18.10 -0.14 -5.24
N ASP A 175 18.89 -0.65 -4.30
CA ASP A 175 19.68 0.14 -3.33
C ASP A 175 18.86 1.24 -2.63
N VAL A 176 17.67 0.87 -2.15
CA VAL A 176 16.75 1.78 -1.44
C VAL A 176 16.52 1.33 0.01
N PRO A 177 16.23 2.25 0.95
CA PRO A 177 15.94 1.89 2.33
C PRO A 177 14.59 1.18 2.46
N ILE A 178 14.52 0.27 3.44
CA ILE A 178 13.25 -0.25 3.96
C ILE A 178 12.90 0.56 5.21
N ILE A 179 11.69 1.10 5.24
CA ILE A 179 11.11 1.77 6.40
C ILE A 179 10.06 0.83 7.00
N PRO A 180 10.31 0.27 8.20
CA PRO A 180 9.30 -0.46 8.97
C PRO A 180 8.09 0.44 9.25
N VAL A 181 6.88 -0.05 9.03
CA VAL A 181 5.64 0.70 9.28
C VAL A 181 4.71 -0.15 10.13
N ALA A 182 4.17 0.45 11.19
CA ALA A 182 3.10 -0.12 11.98
C ALA A 182 1.84 0.69 11.81
N VAL A 183 0.72 0.01 11.55
CA VAL A 183 -0.62 0.60 11.54
C VAL A 183 -1.51 -0.11 12.55
N TYR A 184 -2.31 0.68 13.27
CA TYR A 184 -3.26 0.19 14.26
C TYR A 184 -4.58 0.96 14.18
N GLY A 185 -5.69 0.26 14.48
CA GLY A 185 -7.03 0.84 14.61
C GLY A 185 -7.90 0.79 13.35
N THR A 186 -7.31 0.53 12.18
CA THR A 186 -8.02 0.36 10.91
C THR A 186 -9.02 -0.81 10.92
N HIS A 187 -8.70 -1.90 11.61
CA HIS A 187 -9.62 -3.03 11.85
C HIS A 187 -10.88 -2.64 12.63
N LYS A 188 -10.87 -1.51 13.35
CA LYS A 188 -12.06 -0.95 14.03
C LYS A 188 -12.82 0.02 13.14
N VAL A 189 -12.16 0.67 12.17
CA VAL A 189 -12.80 1.59 11.21
C VAL A 189 -13.70 0.83 10.25
N TRP A 190 -13.20 -0.29 9.71
CA TRP A 190 -13.96 -1.16 8.82
C TRP A 190 -13.76 -2.63 9.23
N PRO A 191 -14.49 -3.11 10.24
CA PRO A 191 -14.31 -4.46 10.77
C PRO A 191 -14.63 -5.53 9.72
N SER A 192 -13.70 -6.45 9.54
CA SER A 192 -13.91 -7.70 8.80
C SER A 192 -13.85 -8.89 9.73
N PHE A 193 -14.77 -9.81 9.60
CA PHE A 193 -14.85 -11.05 10.35
C PHE A 193 -14.43 -12.28 9.52
N GLY A 194 -13.76 -12.04 8.40
CA GLY A 194 -13.24 -13.07 7.50
C GLY A 194 -14.11 -13.34 6.27
N GLU A 195 -13.70 -14.34 5.50
CA GLU A 195 -14.31 -14.69 4.22
C GLU A 195 -15.27 -15.86 4.34
N ILE A 196 -16.47 -15.68 3.78
CA ILE A 196 -17.38 -16.79 3.47
C ILE A 196 -17.12 -17.18 2.02
N LYS A 197 -16.41 -18.30 1.80
CA LYS A 197 -16.17 -18.89 0.47
C LYS A 197 -17.20 -20.00 0.18
N LYS A 198 -18.16 -19.75 -0.72
CA LYS A 198 -19.07 -20.75 -1.30
C LYS A 198 -18.95 -20.72 -2.84
N PRO A 199 -19.26 -21.83 -3.56
CA PRO A 199 -19.02 -21.96 -5.01
C PRO A 199 -19.59 -20.83 -5.90
N TYR A 200 -20.65 -20.16 -5.44
CA TYR A 200 -21.31 -19.05 -6.13
C TYR A 200 -21.45 -17.80 -5.26
N PHE A 201 -20.84 -17.79 -4.08
CA PHE A 201 -21.02 -16.72 -3.10
C PHE A 201 -19.71 -16.53 -2.32
N HIS A 202 -18.97 -15.50 -2.70
CA HIS A 202 -17.78 -15.03 -2.01
C HIS A 202 -18.13 -13.69 -1.36
N MET A 203 -18.17 -13.64 -0.03
CA MET A 203 -18.49 -12.41 0.70
C MET A 203 -17.54 -12.26 1.88
N TRP A 204 -16.94 -11.07 2.00
CA TRP A 204 -16.28 -10.62 3.23
C TRP A 204 -17.38 -10.25 4.23
N LEU A 205 -17.46 -10.98 5.34
CA LEU A 205 -18.40 -10.63 6.41
C LEU A 205 -17.86 -9.37 7.10
N THR A 206 -18.35 -8.22 6.66
CA THR A 206 -17.95 -6.91 7.17
C THR A 206 -19.18 -6.23 7.75
N ILE A 207 -19.00 -5.43 8.80
CA ILE A 207 -20.06 -4.50 9.21
C ILE A 207 -19.94 -3.29 8.28
N PRO A 208 -20.91 -3.03 7.40
CA PRO A 208 -20.84 -1.89 6.51
C PRO A 208 -20.98 -0.61 7.34
N GLY A 209 -19.87 0.09 7.53
CA GLY A 209 -19.84 1.31 8.32
C GLY A 209 -18.44 1.87 8.42
N TRP A 210 -18.30 3.17 8.24
CA TRP A 210 -17.05 3.88 8.52
C TRP A 210 -17.08 4.36 9.96
N PHE A 211 -16.50 3.58 10.88
CA PHE A 211 -16.59 3.88 12.32
C PHE A 211 -15.56 4.94 12.76
N PRO A 212 -15.89 5.78 13.77
CA PRO A 212 -15.03 6.85 14.26
C PRO A 212 -13.91 6.32 15.17
N ALA A 213 -13.22 5.24 14.77
CA ALA A 213 -12.12 4.68 15.52
C ALA A 213 -10.82 5.48 15.29
N LYS A 214 -10.01 5.61 16.36
CA LYS A 214 -8.66 6.17 16.28
C LYS A 214 -7.78 5.29 15.39
N VAL A 215 -7.03 5.90 14.48
CA VAL A 215 -5.99 5.21 13.70
C VAL A 215 -4.63 5.78 14.07
N LYS A 216 -3.65 4.90 14.29
CA LYS A 216 -2.26 5.29 14.55
C LYS A 216 -1.37 4.68 13.48
N VAL A 217 -0.42 5.45 12.96
CA VAL A 217 0.60 5.01 12.02
C VAL A 217 1.97 5.43 12.54
N ALA A 218 2.89 4.49 12.70
CA ALA A 218 4.27 4.76 13.07
C ALA A 218 5.23 4.28 11.99
N PHE A 219 6.24 5.10 11.70
CA PHE A 219 7.34 4.81 10.80
C PHE A 219 8.61 4.61 11.63
N GLY A 220 9.16 3.39 11.61
CA GLY A 220 10.41 3.03 12.28
C GLY A 220 11.63 3.63 11.58
N ALA A 221 12.78 3.55 12.24
CA ALA A 221 14.05 3.94 11.63
C ALA A 221 14.34 3.06 10.39
N PRO A 222 15.12 3.56 9.41
CA PRO A 222 15.49 2.75 8.26
C PRO A 222 16.15 1.42 8.67
N PHE A 223 15.59 0.32 8.18
CA PHE A 223 16.03 -1.03 8.52
C PHE A 223 17.42 -1.29 7.92
N VAL A 224 18.40 -1.54 8.79
CA VAL A 224 19.79 -1.81 8.40
C VAL A 224 19.94 -3.28 8.09
N LEU A 225 20.07 -3.66 6.82
CA LEU A 225 20.29 -5.05 6.41
C LEU A 225 21.69 -5.56 6.77
N ASP A 226 21.81 -6.85 7.02
CA ASP A 226 23.11 -7.52 7.15
C ASP A 226 24.00 -7.25 5.92
N PRO A 227 25.21 -6.69 6.08
CA PRO A 227 26.12 -6.43 4.96
C PRO A 227 26.42 -7.65 4.09
N ALA A 228 26.38 -8.86 4.65
CA ALA A 228 26.59 -10.09 3.89
C ALA A 228 25.53 -10.31 2.79
N LEU A 229 24.33 -9.72 2.91
CA LEU A 229 23.33 -9.73 1.83
C LEU A 229 23.72 -8.85 0.65
N LYS A 230 24.65 -7.90 0.81
CA LYS A 230 25.20 -7.15 -0.33
C LYS A 230 26.24 -7.98 -1.10
N GLU A 231 26.92 -8.88 -0.42
CA GLU A 231 27.93 -9.78 -1.01
C GLU A 231 27.28 -11.00 -1.67
N ASP A 232 26.27 -11.58 -1.04
CA ASP A 232 25.47 -12.70 -1.56
C ASP A 232 23.96 -12.42 -1.42
N PRO A 233 23.38 -11.67 -2.38
CA PRO A 233 21.95 -11.28 -2.34
C PRO A 233 20.97 -12.44 -2.46
N ASP A 234 21.43 -13.62 -2.90
CA ASP A 234 20.59 -14.80 -3.10
C ASP A 234 20.68 -15.83 -1.97
N ASN A 235 21.48 -15.56 -0.93
CA ASN A 235 21.56 -16.37 0.28
C ASN A 235 20.18 -16.47 0.96
N TYR A 236 19.49 -17.59 0.76
CA TYR A 236 18.12 -17.76 1.22
C TYR A 236 18.00 -17.75 2.74
N ASP A 237 18.95 -18.37 3.44
CA ASP A 237 18.91 -18.48 4.91
C ASP A 237 19.09 -17.10 5.54
N LEU A 238 20.02 -16.30 5.02
CA LEU A 238 20.24 -14.93 5.47
C LEU A 238 19.05 -14.02 5.12
N LEU A 239 18.51 -14.12 3.91
CA LEU A 239 17.29 -13.41 3.51
C LEU A 239 16.11 -13.74 4.44
N ARG A 240 15.98 -15.01 4.82
CA ARG A 240 14.91 -15.47 5.70
C ARG A 240 15.09 -14.92 7.12
N ALA A 241 16.30 -14.99 7.67
CA ALA A 241 16.62 -14.45 8.98
C ALA A 241 16.35 -12.94 9.05
N GLU A 242 16.82 -12.18 8.06
CA GLU A 242 16.59 -10.73 8.01
C GLU A 242 15.11 -10.37 7.81
N THR A 243 14.36 -11.20 7.07
CA THR A 243 12.90 -11.03 6.94
C THR A 243 12.18 -11.25 8.28
N GLU A 244 12.65 -12.19 9.09
CA GLU A 244 12.11 -12.44 10.43
C GLU A 244 12.46 -11.31 11.40
N ARG A 245 13.68 -10.79 11.34
CA ARG A 245 14.07 -9.61 12.11
C ARG A 245 13.24 -8.38 11.74
N LEU A 246 12.99 -8.15 10.44
CA LEU A 246 12.11 -7.08 9.96
C LEU A 246 10.67 -7.26 10.47
N ARG A 247 10.15 -8.50 10.45
CA ARG A 247 8.84 -8.81 11.04
C ARG A 247 8.81 -8.43 12.52
N ASP A 248 9.77 -8.93 13.30
CA ASP A 248 9.78 -8.73 14.73
C ASP A 248 9.90 -7.25 15.11
N GLU A 249 10.66 -6.47 14.32
CA GLU A 249 10.75 -5.01 14.47
C GLU A 249 9.42 -4.30 14.18
N ILE A 250 8.71 -4.69 13.12
CA ILE A 250 7.38 -4.13 12.79
C ILE A 250 6.34 -4.47 13.86
N TYR A 251 6.36 -5.70 14.38
CA TYR A 251 5.44 -6.09 15.45
C TYR A 251 5.78 -5.44 16.79
N ALA A 252 7.06 -5.30 17.14
CA ALA A 252 7.48 -4.51 18.30
C ALA A 252 7.05 -3.05 18.17
N LEU A 253 7.18 -2.45 16.98
CA LEU A 253 6.67 -1.11 16.70
C LEU A 253 5.14 -1.04 16.85
N THR A 254 4.42 -2.07 16.41
CA THR A 254 2.96 -2.17 16.53
C THR A 254 2.50 -2.22 18.00
N GLU A 255 3.25 -2.89 18.88
CA GLU A 255 2.94 -2.93 20.31
C GLU A 255 2.97 -1.56 20.98
N THR A 256 3.81 -0.64 20.49
CA THR A 256 3.86 0.75 20.98
C THR A 256 2.59 1.56 20.65
N LEU A 257 1.76 1.07 19.71
CA LEU A 257 0.55 1.75 19.26
C LEU A 257 -0.71 1.33 20.02
N TYR A 258 -0.63 0.34 20.91
CA TYR A 258 -1.78 -0.13 21.69
C TYR A 258 -2.36 0.93 22.64
#